data_AF-A0A5K1B1E3-F1
#
_entry.id   AF-A0A5K1B1E3-F1
#
_cell.length_a   1.000
_cell.length_b   1.000
_cell.length_c   1.000
_cell.angle_alpha   90.00
_cell.angle_beta   90.00
_cell.angle_gamma   90.00
#
_symmetry.space_group_name_H-M   'P 1'
#
loop_
_entity.id
_entity.type
_entity.pdbx_description
1 polymer ?
#
loop_
_entity_poly.entity_id
_entity_poly.type
_entity_poly.pdbx_seq_one_letter_code
_entity_poly.pdbx_strand_id
1 'polypeptide(L)' 'VITRTWQTAHKMKLQRGNSIEPMGDQNDNFRIKRYIAKYTINPAIANGFCHLLGSVE' A
#
# COMPACT_ATOMS: atom_id res chain seq x y z
N VAL A 1 11.87 -5.75 -2.75
CA VAL A 1 10.92 -4.65 -2.52
C VAL A 1 9.54 -5.18 -2.12
N ILE A 2 8.91 -6.06 -2.91
CA ILE A 2 7.56 -6.58 -2.65
C ILE A 2 7.42 -7.24 -1.27
N THR A 3 8.26 -8.26 -0.97
CA THR A 3 8.19 -9.00 0.30
C THR A 3 8.37 -8.12 1.53
N ARG A 4 9.35 -7.19 1.49
CA ARG A 4 9.65 -6.29 2.61
C ARG A 4 8.53 -5.27 2.82
N THR A 5 7.90 -4.79 1.76
CA THR A 5 6.71 -3.92 1.86
C THR A 5 5.59 -4.61 2.63
N TRP A 6 5.31 -5.88 2.33
CA TRP A 6 4.26 -6.65 3.02
C TRP A 6 4.65 -7.06 4.44
N GLN A 7 5.91 -7.39 4.70
CA GLN A 7 6.39 -7.64 6.07
C GLN A 7 6.24 -6.40 6.96
N THR A 8 6.52 -5.20 6.42
CA THR A 8 6.29 -3.95 7.13
C THR A 8 4.79 -3.70 7.34
N ALA A 9 3.94 -3.91 6.33
CA ALA A 9 2.49 -3.79 6.47
C ALA A 9 1.95 -4.71 7.58
N HIS A 10 2.41 -5.96 7.60
CA HIS A 10 2.07 -6.95 8.61
C HIS A 10 2.55 -6.54 10.01
N LYS A 11 3.81 -6.14 10.16
CA LYS A 11 4.36 -5.68 11.44
C LYS A 11 3.57 -4.48 11.99
N MET A 12 3.22 -3.53 11.12
CA MET A 12 2.46 -2.34 11.52
C MET A 12 1.02 -2.68 11.93
N LYS A 13 0.41 -3.72 11.34
CA LYS A 13 -0.87 -4.26 11.82
C LYS A 13 -0.77 -4.77 13.25
N LEU A 14 0.23 -5.61 13.51
CA LEU A 14 0.42 -6.23 14.84
C LEU A 14 0.73 -5.19 15.93
N GLN A 15 1.53 -4.16 15.60
CA GLN A 15 1.97 -3.18 16.58
C GLN A 15 1.01 -2.00 16.79
N ARG A 16 0.25 -1.60 15.76
CA ARG A 16 -0.63 -0.41 15.81
C ARG A 16 -2.11 -0.72 15.68
N GLY A 17 -2.48 -1.99 15.49
CA GLY A 17 -3.87 -2.40 15.31
C GLY A 17 -4.41 -2.12 13.91
N ASN A 18 -5.69 -2.45 13.73
CA ASN A 18 -6.37 -2.42 12.43
C ASN A 18 -6.85 -1.02 12.01
N SER A 19 -7.10 -0.12 12.95
CA SER A 19 -7.77 1.15 12.66
C SER A 19 -6.79 2.20 12.15
N ILE A 20 -6.63 2.28 10.82
CA ILE A 20 -6.06 3.45 10.15
C ILE A 20 -7.16 4.27 9.44
N GLU A 21 -8.33 3.66 9.19
CA GLU A 21 -9.48 4.35 8.59
C GLU A 21 -10.53 4.76 9.64
N PRO A 22 -11.30 5.83 9.39
CA PRO A 22 -12.38 6.27 10.28
C PRO A 22 -13.56 5.29 10.33
N MET A 23 -13.77 4.50 9.27
CA MET A 23 -14.77 3.44 9.22
C MET A 23 -14.09 2.14 9.60
N GLY A 24 -14.40 1.61 10.79
CA GLY A 24 -13.83 0.39 11.35
C GLY A 24 -14.16 -0.86 10.53
N ASP A 25 -13.57 -0.96 9.35
CA ASP A 25 -13.77 -2.07 8.44
C ASP A 25 -13.02 -3.30 8.96
N GLN A 26 -13.63 -4.49 8.82
CA GLN A 26 -13.01 -5.75 9.28
C GLN A 26 -11.83 -6.20 8.39
N ASN A 27 -11.56 -5.47 7.32
CA ASN A 27 -10.53 -5.79 6.33
C ASN A 27 -9.36 -4.80 6.39
N ASP A 28 -8.22 -5.18 5.82
CA ASP A 28 -7.03 -4.32 5.76
C ASP A 28 -6.92 -3.57 4.42
N ASN A 29 -8.01 -3.41 3.65
CA ASN A 29 -7.96 -2.94 2.27
C ASN A 29 -7.27 -1.59 2.13
N PHE A 30 -7.51 -0.66 3.05
CA PHE A 30 -6.84 0.63 3.06
C PHE A 30 -5.33 0.50 3.27
N ARG A 31 -4.89 -0.36 4.20
CA ARG A 31 -3.47 -0.65 4.39
C ARG A 31 -2.89 -1.30 3.14
N ILE A 32 -3.60 -2.25 2.54
CA ILE A 32 -3.17 -2.95 1.32
C ILE A 32 -2.97 -1.94 0.18
N LYS A 33 -3.96 -1.08 -0.10
CA LYS A 33 -3.89 -0.03 -1.12
C LYS A 33 -2.75 0.96 -0.85
N ARG A 34 -2.56 1.38 0.41
CA ARG A 34 -1.46 2.27 0.81
C ARG A 34 -0.08 1.65 0.57
N TYR A 35 0.07 0.34 0.82
CA TYR A 35 1.37 -0.33 0.73
C TYR A 35 1.70 -0.79 -0.70
N ILE A 36 0.72 -1.26 -1.48
CA ILE A 36 0.95 -1.63 -2.90
C ILE A 36 1.42 -0.42 -3.71
N ALA A 37 0.82 0.75 -3.49
CA ALA A 37 1.21 1.99 -4.16
C ALA A 37 2.68 2.39 -3.99
N LYS A 38 3.33 1.96 -2.88
CA LYS A 38 4.74 2.29 -2.58
C LYS A 38 5.73 1.71 -3.60
N TYR A 39 5.36 0.65 -4.31
CA TYR A 39 6.22 0.01 -5.29
C TYR A 39 5.57 -0.17 -6.68
N THR A 40 4.36 0.35 -6.87
CA THR A 40 3.66 0.35 -8.17
C THR A 40 3.51 1.77 -8.69
N ILE A 41 2.44 2.48 -8.30
CA ILE A 41 2.07 3.75 -8.93
C ILE A 41 2.93 4.93 -8.44
N ASN A 42 3.33 4.98 -7.17
CA ASN A 42 4.08 6.13 -6.65
C ASN A 42 5.47 6.27 -7.29
N PRO A 43 6.27 5.18 -7.47
CA PRO A 43 7.51 5.29 -8.24
C PRO A 43 7.29 5.74 -9.68
N ALA A 44 6.21 5.28 -10.33
CA ALA A 44 5.92 5.65 -11.72
C ALA A 44 5.54 7.13 -11.86
N ILE A 45 4.76 7.67 -10.91
CA ILE A 45 4.45 9.10 -10.83
C ILE A 45 5.73 9.91 -10.56
N ALA A 46 6.54 9.49 -9.58
CA ALA A 46 7.75 10.21 -9.19
C ALA A 46 8.77 10.36 -10.33
N ASN A 47 8.79 9.41 -11.27
CA ASN A 47 9.68 9.43 -12.44
C ASN A 47 8.98 9.88 -13.73
N GLY A 48 7.70 10.27 -13.69
CA GLY A 48 6.97 10.84 -14.82
C GLY A 48 6.51 9.86 -15.91
N PHE A 49 6.48 8.55 -15.63
CA PHE A 49 6.07 7.51 -16.60
C PHE A 49 4.83 6.70 -16.18
N CYS A 50 4.02 7.22 -15.26
CA CYS A 50 2.79 6.56 -14.79
C CYS A 50 1.75 6.31 -15.90
N HIS A 51 1.81 7.05 -17.01
CA HIS A 51 0.93 6.84 -18.17
C HIS A 51 1.26 5.55 -18.96
N LEU A 52 2.41 4.91 -18.70
CA LEU A 52 2.82 3.67 -19.36
C LEU A 52 2.64 2.45 -18.46
N LEU A 53 2.96 2.57 -17.17
CA LEU A 53 3.04 1.47 -16.21
C LEU A 53 2.78 1.98 -14.77
N GLY A 54 2.50 1.05 -13.86
CA GLY A 54 2.44 1.33 -12.42
C GLY A 54 1.10 0.98 -11.77
N SER A 55 0.12 0.54 -12.54
CA SER A 55 -1.22 0.17 -12.09
C SER A 55 -1.87 -0.81 -13.07
N VAL A 56 -2.95 -1.46 -12.61
CA VAL A 56 -3.88 -2.19 -13.49
C VAL A 56 -5.09 -1.27 -13.64
N GLU A 57 -5.14 -0.56 -14.77
CA GLU A 57 -6.13 0.45 -15.12
C GLU A 57 -6.94 0.03 -16.36
#